data_AF-A0A352M7Q6-F1
#
_entry.id   AF-A0A352M7Q6-F1
#
_cell.length_a   1.000
_cell.length_b   1.000
_cell.length_c   1.000
_cell.angle_alpha   90.00
_cell.angle_beta   90.00
_cell.angle_gamma   90.00
#
_symmetry.space_group_name_H-M   'P 1'
#
loop_
_entity.id
_entity.type
_entity.pdbx_description
1 polymer ?
#
loop_
_entity_poly.entity_id
_entity_poly.type
_entity_poly.pdbx_seq_one_letter_code
_entity_poly.pdbx_strand_id
1 'polypeptide(L)'
;MSENNEKNTGPNIEDLLPPLKSSGFDSGSTSANSSKSWDGGSIPPEEDFIVSFKNWLFANNPFYLLSVFFMFWGLYLASVDGATGRGPESLKSLILFYAVENLYEIIMFAMALYLLHKRVNQPHGRLLVFFIIIFLCDATMYQSVIANSCDLSTMWVGGVISSVYFILAAIKIGLLLHFLRIRIYYEAIFYSLSSFALLYFTPHMLNYMAMTKGTNQYNVWWVFYVIMLTASILQLPVILMNWNKKYEDFVDESENKYFGGTELYFYKMIVIIPFIAVPVQIFLNAASDLKSINPDFANFDYGFIPYIFFSAFFIQSVYKSLISSYFGSLNMYDFICSLVIFAVAVITKPTDISVFGAAVFYPHRINVLLMIAANIAFFITRKNYMSISFVAALALYYTKTYYIGVVEYFTANTTRRAVLFIMVSFVMLAAGFVLSIAGKNAGNGPAITERVKNEEASAHKNV
;
A
#
# COMPACT_ATOMS: atom_id res chain seq x y z
N MET A 1 49.90 -53.79 50.90
CA MET A 1 50.23 -52.59 51.70
C MET A 1 49.41 -51.46 51.11
N SER A 2 48.60 -50.78 51.92
CA SER A 2 47.60 -49.76 51.55
C SER A 2 46.47 -50.16 50.60
N GLU A 3 45.26 -49.82 51.01
CA GLU A 3 44.08 -49.66 50.14
C GLU A 3 44.20 -48.35 49.33
N ASN A 4 43.39 -48.22 48.27
CA ASN A 4 42.46 -47.09 48.13
C ASN A 4 41.41 -47.37 47.06
N ASN A 5 40.13 -47.27 47.43
CA ASN A 5 39.01 -47.15 46.51
C ASN A 5 38.89 -45.70 46.05
N GLU A 6 38.57 -45.44 44.78
CA GLU A 6 37.66 -44.33 44.48
C GLU A 6 36.84 -44.57 43.20
N LYS A 7 35.67 -43.91 43.15
CA LYS A 7 34.55 -44.30 42.29
C LYS A 7 34.60 -43.66 40.90
N ASN A 8 34.12 -44.44 39.94
CA ASN A 8 33.83 -44.00 38.58
C ASN A 8 32.40 -43.43 38.52
N THR A 9 32.24 -42.16 38.16
CA THR A 9 30.94 -41.54 37.83
C THR A 9 31.11 -40.66 36.60
N GLY A 10 30.36 -40.96 35.53
CA GLY A 10 30.39 -40.22 34.27
C GLY A 10 29.72 -38.84 34.35
N PRO A 11 29.85 -38.01 33.30
CA PRO A 11 29.36 -36.63 33.29
C PRO A 11 27.82 -36.57 33.26
N ASN A 12 27.25 -35.66 34.05
CA ASN A 12 25.83 -35.34 34.08
C ASN A 12 25.43 -34.44 32.90
N ILE A 13 24.15 -34.51 32.49
CA ILE A 13 23.60 -33.84 31.30
C ILE A 13 23.24 -32.35 31.55
N GLU A 14 23.75 -31.74 32.62
CA GLU A 14 23.40 -30.36 33.03
C GLU A 14 24.39 -29.28 32.54
N ASP A 15 25.56 -29.65 32.00
CA ASP A 15 26.62 -28.72 31.56
C ASP A 15 26.42 -28.10 30.15
N LEU A 16 25.19 -28.08 29.60
CA LEU A 16 24.92 -27.68 28.21
C LEU A 16 24.00 -26.46 28.01
N LEU A 17 23.83 -25.60 29.02
CA LEU A 17 23.11 -24.32 28.87
C LEU A 17 23.89 -23.13 29.49
N PRO A 18 24.08 -22.01 28.77
CA PRO A 18 24.72 -20.82 29.31
C PRO A 18 23.80 -20.03 30.26
N PRO A 19 24.35 -19.33 31.27
CA PRO A 19 23.56 -18.72 32.33
C PRO A 19 22.80 -17.47 31.88
N LEU A 20 21.51 -17.41 32.21
CA LEU A 20 20.68 -16.21 32.11
C LEU A 20 21.15 -15.15 33.12
N LYS A 21 21.77 -14.09 32.63
CA LYS A 21 22.17 -12.92 33.42
C LYS A 21 20.94 -12.05 33.72
N SER A 22 20.40 -12.15 34.93
CA SER A 22 19.50 -11.15 35.51
C SER A 22 20.28 -10.16 36.37
N SER A 23 20.21 -8.87 36.02
CA SER A 23 20.67 -7.75 36.82
C SER A 23 20.07 -6.47 36.26
N GLY A 24 19.34 -5.64 36.99
CA GLY A 24 18.90 -5.74 38.38
C GLY A 24 18.38 -4.37 38.81
N PHE A 25 17.21 -4.31 39.45
CA PHE A 25 16.69 -3.07 40.02
C PHE A 25 15.77 -3.40 41.19
N ASP A 26 16.37 -3.57 42.38
CA ASP A 26 15.66 -3.84 43.63
C ASP A 26 15.81 -2.68 44.62
N SER A 27 14.66 -2.13 45.02
CA SER A 27 14.37 -1.43 46.28
C SER A 27 12.86 -1.15 46.25
N GLY A 28 11.96 -1.89 46.92
CA GLY A 28 11.98 -2.33 48.32
C GLY A 28 11.56 -1.14 49.20
N SER A 29 10.51 -1.15 50.05
CA SER A 29 9.53 -2.17 50.50
C SER A 29 8.28 -1.43 51.07
N THR A 30 7.16 -1.98 51.57
CA THR A 30 6.80 -3.31 52.11
C THR A 30 5.28 -3.59 52.02
N SER A 31 4.87 -4.84 52.22
CA SER A 31 3.55 -5.39 52.66
C SER A 31 2.30 -4.51 52.81
N ALA A 32 1.16 -5.00 52.30
CA ALA A 32 0.03 -5.43 53.14
C ALA A 32 -0.99 -6.29 52.36
N ASN A 33 -1.40 -7.43 52.93
CA ASN A 33 -2.65 -8.08 52.53
C ASN A 33 -3.82 -7.20 53.00
N SER A 34 -4.65 -6.70 52.10
CA SER A 34 -6.01 -6.31 52.45
C SER A 34 -6.99 -6.71 51.35
N SER A 35 -7.87 -7.65 51.67
CA SER A 35 -9.16 -7.79 51.00
C SER A 35 -9.92 -6.46 51.15
N LYS A 36 -9.94 -5.64 50.11
CA LYS A 36 -10.75 -4.42 50.08
C LYS A 36 -11.99 -4.64 49.22
N SER A 37 -13.13 -4.36 49.85
CA SER A 37 -14.44 -4.23 49.22
C SER A 37 -14.40 -3.33 47.99
N TRP A 38 -15.31 -3.58 47.05
CA TRP A 38 -15.76 -2.56 46.11
C TRP A 38 -16.39 -1.41 46.89
N ASP A 39 -15.58 -0.44 47.26
CA ASP A 39 -16.06 0.85 47.75
C ASP A 39 -16.34 1.78 46.56
N GLY A 40 -17.28 2.71 46.74
CA GLY A 40 -17.83 3.54 45.67
C GLY A 40 -16.77 4.34 44.91
N GLY A 41 -16.98 4.51 43.60
CA GLY A 41 -15.99 5.06 42.68
C GLY A 41 -15.46 6.44 43.08
N SER A 42 -14.25 6.45 43.65
CA SER A 42 -13.39 7.62 43.63
C SER A 42 -12.99 7.88 42.18
N ILE A 43 -13.32 9.07 41.68
CA ILE A 43 -12.78 9.62 40.44
C ILE A 43 -11.25 9.53 40.54
N PRO A 44 -10.53 8.98 39.52
CA PRO A 44 -9.07 8.86 39.61
C PRO A 44 -8.46 10.26 39.85
N PRO A 45 -7.48 10.39 40.76
CA PRO A 45 -6.92 11.68 41.10
C PRO A 45 -6.32 12.33 39.85
N GLU A 46 -6.52 13.63 39.66
CA GLU A 46 -6.08 14.35 38.47
C GLU A 46 -4.55 14.22 38.23
N GLU A 47 -3.79 14.00 39.30
CA GLU A 47 -2.35 13.73 39.28
C GLU A 47 -1.99 12.47 38.45
N ASP A 48 -2.75 11.37 38.57
CA ASP A 48 -2.53 10.15 37.78
C ASP A 48 -2.80 10.39 36.29
N PHE A 49 -3.81 11.21 35.97
CA PHE A 49 -4.09 11.60 34.58
C PHE A 49 -2.99 12.51 34.03
N ILE A 50 -2.53 13.51 34.78
CA ILE A 50 -1.46 14.43 34.36
C ILE A 50 -0.15 13.68 34.12
N VAL A 51 0.23 12.76 35.01
CA VAL A 51 1.44 11.93 34.83
C VAL A 51 1.29 10.98 33.65
N SER A 52 0.14 10.32 33.50
CA SER A 52 -0.13 9.42 32.36
C SER A 52 -0.13 10.17 31.03
N PHE A 53 -0.78 11.33 30.96
CA PHE A 53 -0.81 12.19 29.78
C PHE A 53 0.58 12.74 29.45
N LYS A 54 1.35 13.19 30.45
CA LYS A 54 2.75 13.63 30.27
C LYS A 54 3.61 12.50 29.69
N ASN A 55 3.53 11.31 30.26
CA ASN A 55 4.29 10.15 29.78
C ASN A 55 3.87 9.76 28.35
N TRP A 56 2.57 9.77 28.05
CA TRP A 56 2.04 9.56 26.70
C TRP A 56 2.53 10.63 25.71
N LEU A 57 2.51 11.91 26.11
CA LEU A 57 2.91 13.05 25.27
C LEU A 57 4.39 12.99 24.91
N PHE A 58 5.27 12.68 25.87
CA PHE A 58 6.70 12.54 25.61
C PHE A 58 7.05 11.28 24.82
N ALA A 59 6.35 10.16 25.06
CA ALA A 59 6.56 8.92 24.32
C ALA A 59 6.14 9.04 22.84
N ASN A 60 4.94 9.57 22.58
CA ASN A 60 4.36 9.63 21.23
C ASN A 60 4.72 10.91 20.47
N ASN A 61 5.00 12.01 21.17
CA ASN A 61 5.30 13.34 20.62
C ASN A 61 4.42 13.73 19.42
N PRO A 62 3.12 14.03 19.66
CA PRO A 62 2.17 14.33 18.59
C PRO A 62 2.52 15.60 17.81
N PHE A 63 3.42 16.45 18.31
CA PHE A 63 3.82 17.69 17.64
C PHE A 63 4.49 17.46 16.29
N TYR A 64 5.18 16.33 16.07
CA TYR A 64 5.72 16.00 14.74
C TYR A 64 4.59 15.74 13.73
N LEU A 65 3.62 14.89 14.10
CA LEU A 65 2.45 14.60 13.26
C LEU A 65 1.61 15.86 13.03
N LEU A 66 1.40 16.67 14.07
CA LEU A 66 0.63 17.91 14.00
C LEU A 66 1.32 18.97 13.12
N SER A 67 2.65 19.07 13.18
CA SER A 67 3.41 19.97 12.30
C SER A 67 3.27 19.55 10.83
N VAL A 68 3.37 18.25 10.54
CA VAL A 68 3.19 17.71 9.19
C VAL A 68 1.75 17.87 8.70
N PHE A 69 0.77 17.66 9.58
CA PHE A 69 -0.64 17.94 9.30
C PHE A 69 -0.87 19.42 8.94
N PHE A 70 -0.34 20.36 9.73
CA PHE A 70 -0.46 21.78 9.42
C PHE A 70 0.28 22.18 8.15
N MET A 71 1.41 21.55 7.83
CA MET A 71 2.08 21.75 6.54
C MET A 71 1.19 21.27 5.39
N PHE A 72 0.73 20.01 5.39
CA PHE A 72 -0.18 19.52 4.34
C PHE A 72 -1.46 20.33 4.23
N TRP A 73 -2.05 20.76 5.35
CA TRP A 73 -3.24 21.59 5.36
C TRP A 73 -2.98 22.98 4.77
N GLY A 74 -1.86 23.62 5.13
CA GLY A 74 -1.46 24.90 4.53
C GLY A 74 -1.16 24.80 3.04
N LEU A 75 -0.47 23.73 2.62
CA LEU A 75 -0.17 23.46 1.22
C LEU A 75 -1.46 23.16 0.40
N TYR A 76 -2.41 22.44 0.99
CA TYR A 76 -3.74 22.19 0.42
C TYR A 76 -4.57 23.47 0.30
N LEU A 77 -4.62 24.32 1.33
CA LEU A 77 -5.29 25.61 1.22
C LEU A 77 -4.67 26.47 0.11
N ALA A 78 -3.34 26.54 0.04
CA ALA A 78 -2.62 27.23 -1.02
C ALA A 78 -2.85 26.64 -2.44
N SER A 79 -3.24 25.36 -2.55
CA SER A 79 -3.60 24.75 -3.84
C SER A 79 -5.06 24.95 -4.25
N VAL A 80 -5.91 25.47 -3.35
CA VAL A 80 -7.34 25.75 -3.58
C VAL A 80 -7.63 27.26 -3.70
N ASP A 81 -6.78 28.12 -3.14
CA ASP A 81 -7.03 29.56 -3.04
C ASP A 81 -6.67 30.34 -4.33
N GLY A 82 -7.68 30.60 -5.16
CA GLY A 82 -7.59 31.38 -6.41
C GLY A 82 -8.98 31.61 -7.03
N ALA A 83 -9.12 32.57 -7.95
CA ALA A 83 -10.42 32.98 -8.51
C ALA A 83 -11.21 31.88 -9.26
N THR A 84 -10.57 30.77 -9.62
CA THR A 84 -11.15 29.56 -10.24
C THR A 84 -11.32 28.39 -9.26
N GLY A 85 -10.94 28.58 -7.99
CA GLY A 85 -10.97 27.55 -6.94
C GLY A 85 -9.79 26.57 -6.95
N ARG A 86 -8.72 26.84 -7.73
CA ARG A 86 -7.44 26.10 -7.68
C ARG A 86 -6.23 26.96 -8.03
N GLY A 87 -5.20 26.83 -7.21
CA GLY A 87 -3.83 27.28 -7.45
C GLY A 87 -3.57 28.77 -7.15
N PRO A 88 -2.37 29.14 -6.70
CA PRO A 88 -1.98 30.55 -6.56
C PRO A 88 -2.04 31.26 -7.92
N GLU A 89 -2.59 32.47 -7.97
CA GLU A 89 -2.77 33.26 -9.21
C GLU A 89 -1.46 33.59 -9.98
N SER A 90 -0.29 33.26 -9.44
CA SER A 90 0.97 33.40 -10.15
C SER A 90 1.96 32.27 -9.86
N LEU A 91 2.70 31.88 -10.91
CA LEU A 91 3.84 30.96 -10.84
C LEU A 91 4.89 31.39 -9.79
N LYS A 92 5.03 32.70 -9.52
CA LYS A 92 5.95 33.22 -8.49
C LYS A 92 5.53 32.80 -7.08
N SER A 93 4.23 32.90 -6.76
CA SER A 93 3.69 32.44 -5.48
C SER A 93 3.86 30.94 -5.30
N LEU A 94 3.64 30.16 -6.37
CA LEU A 94 3.81 28.71 -6.36
C LEU A 94 5.28 28.29 -6.10
N ILE A 95 6.25 28.95 -6.73
CA ILE A 95 7.68 28.74 -6.46
C ILE A 95 8.04 29.09 -5.01
N LEU A 96 7.43 30.14 -4.43
CA LEU A 96 7.66 30.51 -3.04
C LEU A 96 7.13 29.44 -2.05
N PHE A 97 5.95 28.88 -2.29
CA PHE A 97 5.41 27.78 -1.47
C PHE A 97 6.34 26.56 -1.51
N TYR A 98 6.79 26.13 -2.69
CA TYR A 98 7.78 25.06 -2.82
C TYR A 98 9.11 25.35 -2.10
N ALA A 99 9.58 26.60 -2.10
CA ALA A 99 10.80 26.98 -1.41
C ALA A 99 10.65 26.83 0.12
N VAL A 100 9.48 27.18 0.67
CA VAL A 100 9.15 27.01 2.09
C VAL A 100 8.99 25.52 2.44
N GLU A 101 8.32 24.73 1.59
CA GLU A 101 8.20 23.28 1.75
C GLU A 101 9.57 22.58 1.75
N ASN A 102 10.43 22.90 0.79
CA ASN A 102 11.78 22.34 0.73
C ASN A 102 12.64 22.75 1.93
N LEU A 103 12.50 23.98 2.44
CA LEU A 103 13.18 24.42 3.67
C LEU A 103 12.70 23.61 4.88
N TYR A 104 11.39 23.38 5.00
CA TYR A 104 10.79 22.55 6.05
C TYR A 104 11.27 21.09 5.97
N GLU A 105 11.32 20.51 4.77
CA GLU A 105 11.91 19.19 4.54
C GLU A 105 13.39 19.11 4.93
N ILE A 106 14.20 20.12 4.61
CA ILE A 106 15.62 20.17 5.00
C ILE A 106 15.77 20.19 6.52
N ILE A 107 14.92 20.95 7.22
CA ILE A 107 14.90 21.00 8.69
C ILE A 107 14.48 19.64 9.28
N MET A 108 13.40 19.02 8.75
CA MET A 108 13.00 17.66 9.15
C MET A 108 14.11 16.63 8.89
N PHE A 109 14.78 16.72 7.75
CA PHE A 109 15.88 15.83 7.35
C PHE A 109 17.07 15.96 8.31
N ALA A 110 17.47 17.18 8.65
CA ALA A 110 18.53 17.41 9.63
C ALA A 110 18.15 16.86 11.02
N MET A 111 16.91 17.06 11.48
CA MET A 111 16.42 16.49 12.74
C MET A 111 16.36 14.97 12.71
N ALA A 112 15.88 14.36 11.61
CA ALA A 112 15.79 12.92 11.44
C ALA A 112 17.19 12.28 11.52
N LEU A 113 18.15 12.82 10.75
CA LEU A 113 19.54 12.37 10.80
C LEU A 113 20.16 12.56 12.19
N TYR A 114 19.90 13.69 12.87
CA TYR A 114 20.41 13.91 14.22
C TYR A 114 19.90 12.84 15.20
N LEU A 115 18.58 12.60 15.24
CA LEU A 115 17.95 11.64 16.14
C LEU A 115 18.40 10.19 15.87
N LEU A 116 18.50 9.79 14.59
CA LEU A 116 18.93 8.47 14.18
C LEU A 116 20.44 8.26 14.40
N HIS A 117 21.28 9.23 13.98
CA HIS A 117 22.73 9.08 14.03
C HIS A 117 23.30 9.19 15.45
N LYS A 118 22.73 10.06 16.30
CA LYS A 118 23.07 10.14 17.73
C LYS A 118 22.31 9.12 18.59
N ARG A 119 21.35 8.37 18.01
CA ARG A 119 20.46 7.40 18.69
C ARG A 119 19.72 7.95 19.92
N VAL A 120 19.37 9.23 19.90
CA VAL A 120 18.65 9.87 21.03
C VAL A 120 17.20 9.38 21.11
N ASN A 121 16.52 9.31 19.95
CA ASN A 121 15.18 8.74 19.85
C ASN A 121 14.97 8.18 18.43
N GLN A 122 15.28 6.90 18.25
CA GLN A 122 15.18 6.25 16.94
C GLN A 122 13.72 6.15 16.42
N PRO A 123 12.69 5.85 17.23
CA PRO A 123 11.29 5.90 16.79
C PRO A 123 10.89 7.25 16.18
N HIS A 124 11.19 8.38 16.84
CA HIS A 124 10.87 9.71 16.31
C HIS A 124 11.70 10.04 15.07
N GLY A 125 12.97 9.61 15.03
CA GLY A 125 13.80 9.73 13.83
C GLY A 125 13.26 8.97 12.62
N ARG A 126 12.76 7.73 12.81
CA ARG A 126 12.07 6.96 11.75
C ARG A 126 10.76 7.61 11.31
N LEU A 127 9.99 8.17 12.24
CA LEU A 127 8.76 8.90 11.93
C LEU A 127 9.03 10.13 11.04
N LEU A 128 10.11 10.89 11.33
CA LEU A 128 10.53 12.00 10.46
C LEU A 128 11.01 11.51 9.08
N VAL A 129 11.75 10.40 9.00
CA VAL A 129 12.11 9.78 7.71
C VAL A 129 10.87 9.40 6.91
N PHE A 130 9.86 8.82 7.55
CA PHE A 130 8.57 8.51 6.91
C PHE A 130 7.88 9.77 6.36
N PHE A 131 7.84 10.86 7.13
CA PHE A 131 7.26 12.12 6.66
C PHE A 131 8.03 12.71 5.48
N ILE A 132 9.36 12.73 5.51
CA ILE A 132 10.20 13.16 4.37
C ILE A 132 9.89 12.32 3.12
N ILE A 133 9.75 11.00 3.28
CA ILE A 133 9.36 10.10 2.19
C ILE A 133 7.96 10.48 1.68
N ILE A 134 6.97 10.81 2.54
CA ILE A 134 5.64 11.30 2.10
C ILE A 134 5.72 12.62 1.35
N PHE A 135 6.47 13.64 1.81
CA PHE A 135 6.60 14.91 1.06
C PHE A 135 7.21 14.69 -0.32
N LEU A 136 8.11 13.71 -0.45
CA LEU A 136 8.68 13.28 -1.72
C LEU A 136 7.65 12.75 -2.74
N CYS A 137 6.44 12.41 -2.30
CA CYS A 137 5.31 12.04 -3.16
C CYS A 137 4.80 13.20 -4.04
N ASP A 138 5.13 14.47 -3.72
CA ASP A 138 4.36 15.65 -4.16
C ASP A 138 2.86 15.42 -3.86
N ALA A 139 2.54 15.22 -2.58
CA ALA A 139 1.20 14.78 -2.16
C ALA A 139 0.11 15.82 -2.47
N THR A 140 0.49 17.08 -2.67
CA THR A 140 -0.36 18.19 -3.09
C THR A 140 -0.52 18.29 -4.62
N MET A 141 0.20 17.47 -5.39
CA MET A 141 0.20 17.45 -6.86
C MET A 141 0.47 18.82 -7.47
N TYR A 142 1.36 19.61 -6.85
CA TYR A 142 1.72 20.94 -7.35
C TYR A 142 2.25 20.92 -8.78
N GLN A 143 2.82 19.80 -9.20
CA GLN A 143 3.21 19.50 -10.56
C GLN A 143 2.07 19.60 -11.60
N SER A 144 0.79 19.35 -11.25
CA SER A 144 -0.34 19.66 -12.16
C SER A 144 -0.59 21.17 -12.23
N VAL A 145 -0.45 21.87 -11.10
CA VAL A 145 -0.61 23.33 -11.01
C VAL A 145 0.50 24.05 -11.80
N ILE A 146 1.77 23.62 -11.71
CA ILE A 146 2.87 24.13 -12.55
C ILE A 146 2.54 23.91 -14.02
N ALA A 147 2.15 22.70 -14.41
CA ALA A 147 1.84 22.37 -15.80
C ALA A 147 0.75 23.28 -16.37
N ASN A 148 -0.32 23.52 -15.61
CA ASN A 148 -1.48 24.33 -16.02
C ASN A 148 -1.22 25.84 -15.96
N SER A 149 -0.29 26.29 -15.12
CA SER A 149 0.07 27.71 -14.98
C SER A 149 1.03 28.21 -16.07
N CYS A 150 1.42 27.34 -17.02
CA CYS A 150 2.36 27.68 -18.09
C CYS A 150 1.68 27.71 -19.46
N ASP A 151 1.88 28.79 -20.21
CA ASP A 151 1.57 28.87 -21.63
C ASP A 151 2.53 28.02 -22.48
N LEU A 152 2.17 27.75 -23.73
CA LEU A 152 3.00 26.99 -24.69
C LEU A 152 4.43 27.54 -24.83
N SER A 153 4.61 28.85 -24.72
CA SER A 153 5.90 29.54 -24.79
C SER A 153 6.74 29.45 -23.49
N THR A 154 6.11 29.16 -22.34
CA THR A 154 6.74 29.12 -21.01
C THR A 154 6.75 27.73 -20.39
N MET A 155 6.09 26.73 -20.99
CA MET A 155 6.01 25.36 -20.48
C MET A 155 7.37 24.65 -20.35
N TRP A 156 8.40 25.08 -21.09
CA TRP A 156 9.77 24.64 -20.86
C TRP A 156 10.30 25.10 -19.48
N VAL A 157 9.92 26.29 -19.01
CA VAL A 157 10.26 26.81 -17.67
C VAL A 157 9.62 25.92 -16.61
N GLY A 158 8.34 25.61 -16.77
CA GLY A 158 7.64 24.67 -15.89
C GLY A 158 8.35 23.32 -15.84
N GLY A 159 8.65 22.72 -17.00
CA GLY A 159 9.38 21.44 -17.06
C GLY A 159 10.79 21.48 -16.45
N VAL A 160 11.51 22.61 -16.55
CA VAL A 160 12.79 22.81 -15.85
C VAL A 160 12.60 22.87 -14.34
N ILE A 161 11.58 23.61 -13.85
CA ILE A 161 11.24 23.69 -12.42
C ILE A 161 10.92 22.28 -11.87
N SER A 162 10.05 21.52 -12.55
CA SER A 162 9.75 20.13 -12.22
C SER A 162 11.00 19.25 -12.16
N SER A 163 11.89 19.41 -13.14
CA SER A 163 13.13 18.63 -13.21
C SER A 163 14.07 18.94 -12.05
N VAL A 164 14.17 20.21 -11.64
CA VAL A 164 14.93 20.61 -10.44
C VAL A 164 14.35 19.99 -9.18
N TYR A 165 13.03 20.02 -8.97
CA TYR A 165 12.41 19.38 -7.80
C TYR A 165 12.56 17.86 -7.79
N PHE A 166 12.42 17.20 -8.95
CA PHE A 166 12.67 15.77 -9.09
C PHE A 166 14.13 15.40 -8.75
N ILE A 167 15.11 16.20 -9.19
CA ILE A 167 16.52 16.02 -8.85
C ILE A 167 16.76 16.25 -7.34
N LEU A 168 16.15 17.27 -6.74
CA LEU A 168 16.23 17.51 -5.29
C LEU A 168 15.64 16.34 -4.48
N ALA A 169 14.52 15.77 -4.91
CA ALA A 169 13.95 14.55 -4.34
C ALA A 169 14.91 13.35 -4.42
N ALA A 170 15.48 13.10 -5.60
CA ALA A 170 16.48 12.04 -5.78
C ALA A 170 17.73 12.24 -4.90
N ILE A 171 18.20 13.48 -4.76
CA ILE A 171 19.31 13.85 -3.86
C ILE A 171 18.93 13.57 -2.39
N LYS A 172 17.74 13.96 -1.93
CA LYS A 172 17.27 13.68 -0.55
C LYS A 172 17.30 12.18 -0.24
N ILE A 173 16.81 11.32 -1.15
CA ILE A 173 16.89 9.85 -1.00
C ILE A 173 18.35 9.38 -0.96
N GLY A 174 19.19 9.86 -1.88
CA GLY A 174 20.61 9.51 -1.92
C GLY A 174 21.35 9.89 -0.64
N LEU A 175 21.03 11.04 -0.04
CA LEU A 175 21.59 11.47 1.24
C LEU A 175 21.06 10.65 2.42
N LEU A 176 19.77 10.26 2.44
CA LEU A 176 19.24 9.32 3.45
C LEU A 176 20.01 7.99 3.41
N LEU A 177 20.14 7.39 2.22
CA LEU A 177 20.89 6.15 2.01
C LEU A 177 22.35 6.27 2.48
N HIS A 178 23.01 7.37 2.11
CA HIS A 178 24.42 7.62 2.47
C HIS A 178 24.62 7.82 3.98
N PHE A 179 23.87 8.73 4.62
CA PHE A 179 24.07 9.09 6.03
C PHE A 179 23.59 8.02 7.01
N LEU A 180 22.54 7.27 6.66
CA LEU A 180 22.06 6.13 7.45
C LEU A 180 22.82 4.83 7.12
N ARG A 181 23.69 4.86 6.09
CA ARG A 181 24.45 3.70 5.57
C ARG A 181 23.55 2.51 5.25
N ILE A 182 22.40 2.77 4.65
CA ILE A 182 21.44 1.75 4.23
C ILE A 182 22.03 1.05 2.99
N ARG A 183 21.99 -0.28 2.94
CA ARG A 183 22.48 -1.04 1.79
C ARG A 183 21.64 -0.69 0.57
N ILE A 184 22.28 -0.41 -0.56
CA ILE A 184 21.60 0.04 -1.78
C ILE A 184 21.03 -1.16 -2.54
N TYR A 185 19.70 -1.22 -2.66
CA TYR A 185 18.99 -2.18 -3.50
C TYR A 185 18.58 -1.50 -4.80
N TYR A 186 19.47 -1.57 -5.79
CA TYR A 186 19.34 -0.83 -7.07
C TYR A 186 18.02 -1.12 -7.79
N GLU A 187 17.54 -2.36 -7.77
CA GLU A 187 16.30 -2.76 -8.43
C GLU A 187 15.08 -2.06 -7.81
N ALA A 188 14.96 -2.09 -6.48
CA ALA A 188 13.90 -1.42 -5.74
C ALA A 188 13.88 0.09 -6.05
N ILE A 189 15.04 0.74 -5.96
CA ILE A 189 15.19 2.19 -6.23
C ILE A 189 14.86 2.49 -7.69
N PHE A 190 15.39 1.72 -8.64
CA PHE A 190 15.19 1.93 -10.06
C PHE A 190 13.73 1.80 -10.46
N TYR A 191 13.03 0.74 -10.06
CA TYR A 191 11.63 0.53 -10.44
C TYR A 191 10.69 1.55 -9.77
N SER A 192 10.90 1.85 -8.48
CA SER A 192 10.12 2.88 -7.79
C SER A 192 10.37 4.28 -8.34
N LEU A 193 11.62 4.68 -8.56
CA LEU A 193 11.97 6.01 -9.09
C LEU A 193 11.53 6.16 -10.55
N SER A 194 11.58 5.09 -11.36
CA SER A 194 11.10 5.12 -12.75
C SER A 194 9.58 5.25 -12.82
N SER A 195 8.83 4.52 -11.98
CA SER A 195 7.37 4.69 -11.91
C SER A 195 7.00 6.07 -11.35
N PHE A 196 7.74 6.55 -10.34
CA PHE A 196 7.58 7.90 -9.81
C PHE A 196 7.79 8.97 -10.88
N ALA A 197 8.92 8.95 -11.59
CA ALA A 197 9.22 9.89 -12.66
C ALA A 197 8.14 9.89 -13.75
N LEU A 198 7.72 8.71 -14.18
CA LEU A 198 6.75 8.58 -15.26
C LEU A 198 5.37 9.16 -14.88
N LEU A 199 4.92 8.93 -13.65
CA LEU A 199 3.71 9.56 -13.10
C LEU A 199 3.90 11.07 -12.85
N TYR A 200 5.04 11.48 -12.28
CA TYR A 200 5.35 12.88 -11.96
C TYR A 200 5.42 13.78 -13.21
N PHE A 201 6.01 13.33 -14.31
CA PHE A 201 6.05 14.11 -15.56
C PHE A 201 4.76 13.99 -16.40
N THR A 202 3.77 13.21 -15.97
CA THR A 202 2.50 13.02 -16.70
C THR A 202 1.74 14.32 -16.96
N PRO A 203 1.46 15.20 -15.97
CA PRO A 203 0.69 16.42 -16.22
C PRO A 203 1.33 17.33 -17.25
N HIS A 204 2.65 17.51 -17.20
CA HIS A 204 3.40 18.29 -18.18
C HIS A 204 3.33 17.71 -19.60
N MET A 205 3.47 16.38 -19.74
CA MET A 205 3.40 15.76 -21.06
C MET A 205 1.98 15.83 -21.64
N LEU A 206 0.95 15.62 -20.83
CA LEU A 206 -0.43 15.72 -21.27
C LEU A 206 -0.81 17.17 -21.64
N ASN A 207 -0.40 18.17 -20.85
CA ASN A 207 -0.68 19.57 -21.18
C ASN A 207 0.08 20.01 -22.45
N TYR A 208 1.36 19.62 -22.60
CA TYR A 208 2.11 19.86 -23.85
C TYR A 208 1.39 19.29 -25.08
N MET A 209 0.88 18.07 -24.97
CA MET A 209 0.12 17.40 -26.04
C MET A 209 -1.31 17.92 -26.24
N ALA A 210 -1.84 18.74 -25.32
CA ALA A 210 -3.10 19.44 -25.49
C ALA A 210 -2.87 20.81 -26.15
N MET A 211 -1.97 21.63 -25.58
CA MET A 211 -1.70 23.00 -26.07
C MET A 211 -1.06 23.05 -27.46
N THR A 212 -0.35 22.01 -27.88
CA THR A 212 0.21 21.93 -29.26
C THR A 212 -0.84 21.61 -30.33
N LYS A 213 -2.09 21.25 -29.97
CA LYS A 213 -3.05 20.67 -30.92
C LYS A 213 -4.17 21.60 -31.36
N GLY A 214 -3.90 22.27 -32.47
CA GLY A 214 -4.92 22.49 -33.50
C GLY A 214 -5.15 21.27 -34.41
N THR A 215 -4.50 20.11 -34.20
CA THR A 215 -4.48 19.00 -35.18
C THR A 215 -4.56 17.58 -34.59
N ASN A 216 -5.46 16.80 -35.20
CA ASN A 216 -5.96 15.44 -34.89
C ASN A 216 -4.95 14.27 -34.82
N GLN A 217 -3.63 14.46 -34.63
CA GLN A 217 -2.67 13.35 -34.78
C GLN A 217 -2.59 12.37 -33.60
N TYR A 218 -2.88 12.79 -32.37
CA TYR A 218 -2.77 11.92 -31.19
C TYR A 218 -3.91 12.13 -30.20
N ASN A 219 -4.57 11.04 -29.85
CA ASN A 219 -5.55 10.98 -28.78
C ASN A 219 -4.82 11.06 -27.42
N VAL A 220 -5.07 12.13 -26.65
CA VAL A 220 -4.34 12.42 -25.39
C VAL A 220 -4.70 11.41 -24.30
N TRP A 221 -5.95 10.93 -24.28
CA TRP A 221 -6.41 9.89 -23.36
C TRP A 221 -5.64 8.58 -23.57
N TRP A 222 -5.38 8.19 -24.82
CA TRP A 222 -4.58 7.00 -25.15
C TRP A 222 -3.16 7.08 -24.61
N VAL A 223 -2.52 8.25 -24.70
CA VAL A 223 -1.20 8.47 -24.13
C VAL A 223 -1.24 8.34 -22.61
N PHE A 224 -2.23 8.95 -21.95
CA PHE A 224 -2.44 8.77 -20.52
C PHE A 224 -2.63 7.28 -20.12
N TYR A 225 -3.44 6.51 -20.85
CA TYR A 225 -3.60 5.09 -20.58
C TYR A 225 -2.29 4.30 -20.74
N VAL A 226 -1.48 4.60 -21.76
CA VAL A 226 -0.17 3.95 -21.96
C VAL A 226 0.81 4.32 -20.84
N ILE A 227 0.85 5.58 -20.39
CA ILE A 227 1.61 6.01 -19.20
C ILE A 227 1.23 5.13 -18.01
N MET A 228 -0.06 5.09 -17.67
CA MET A 228 -0.54 4.37 -16.50
C MET A 228 -0.22 2.89 -16.60
N LEU A 229 -0.45 2.26 -17.76
CA LEU A 229 -0.09 0.87 -18.02
C LEU A 229 1.42 0.61 -17.84
N THR A 230 2.29 1.44 -18.41
CA THR A 230 3.75 1.32 -18.24
C THR A 230 4.18 1.50 -16.78
N ALA A 231 3.64 2.50 -16.08
CA ALA A 231 3.90 2.72 -14.65
C ALA A 231 3.44 1.55 -13.79
N SER A 232 2.37 0.85 -14.20
CA SER A 232 1.87 -0.37 -13.57
C SER A 232 2.79 -1.57 -13.82
N ILE A 233 3.27 -1.74 -15.06
CA ILE A 233 4.20 -2.82 -15.44
C ILE A 233 5.53 -2.69 -14.70
N LEU A 234 5.99 -1.47 -14.39
CA LEU A 234 7.17 -1.24 -13.54
C LEU A 234 7.03 -1.78 -12.11
N GLN A 235 5.82 -2.08 -11.63
CA GLN A 235 5.62 -2.78 -10.36
C GLN A 235 5.91 -4.29 -10.45
N LEU A 236 5.76 -4.90 -11.63
CA LEU A 236 5.82 -6.34 -11.81
C LEU A 236 7.15 -6.97 -11.37
N PRO A 237 8.35 -6.40 -11.66
CA PRO A 237 9.61 -6.95 -11.16
C PRO A 237 9.65 -7.03 -9.63
N VAL A 238 9.19 -5.97 -8.94
CA VAL A 238 9.11 -5.90 -7.48
C VAL A 238 8.12 -6.94 -6.92
N ILE A 239 6.97 -7.12 -7.57
CA ILE A 239 5.98 -8.15 -7.22
C ILE A 239 6.59 -9.55 -7.36
N LEU A 240 7.27 -9.83 -8.49
CA LEU A 240 7.86 -11.13 -8.79
C LEU A 240 9.04 -11.49 -7.87
N MET A 241 9.85 -10.51 -7.48
CA MET A 241 10.90 -10.67 -6.46
C MET A 241 10.28 -11.15 -5.15
N ASN A 242 9.30 -10.42 -4.61
CA ASN A 242 8.61 -10.74 -3.36
C ASN A 242 7.78 -12.05 -3.41
N TRP A 243 7.42 -12.55 -4.60
CA TRP A 243 6.71 -13.82 -4.74
C TRP A 243 7.63 -15.05 -4.74
N ASN A 244 8.86 -14.90 -5.19
CA ASN A 244 9.76 -16.03 -5.37
C ASN A 244 10.56 -16.27 -4.08
N LYS A 245 10.36 -17.43 -3.45
CA LYS A 245 11.00 -17.81 -2.16
C LYS A 245 12.53 -17.69 -2.13
N LYS A 246 13.18 -17.63 -3.29
CA LYS A 246 14.63 -17.38 -3.38
C LYS A 246 15.03 -15.96 -2.90
N TYR A 247 14.07 -15.04 -2.82
CA TYR A 247 14.19 -13.68 -2.31
C TYR A 247 13.12 -13.43 -1.24
N GLU A 248 12.92 -14.38 -0.31
CA GLU A 248 11.82 -14.31 0.67
C GLU A 248 11.90 -13.06 1.56
N ASP A 249 13.09 -12.43 1.63
CA ASP A 249 13.27 -11.02 2.00
C ASP A 249 13.71 -10.18 0.79
N PHE A 250 12.94 -9.12 0.47
CA PHE A 250 13.28 -8.08 -0.52
C PHE A 250 14.62 -7.37 -0.22
N VAL A 251 15.00 -7.43 1.05
CA VAL A 251 16.18 -6.91 1.71
C VAL A 251 16.37 -7.84 2.90
N ASP A 252 17.44 -8.65 2.94
CA ASP A 252 17.78 -9.54 4.09
C ASP A 252 17.38 -8.84 5.40
N GLU A 253 16.62 -9.48 6.30
CA GLU A 253 16.18 -8.85 7.57
C GLU A 253 17.39 -8.51 8.46
N SER A 254 17.95 -7.35 8.17
CA SER A 254 19.20 -6.82 8.71
C SER A 254 18.87 -5.51 9.41
N GLU A 255 19.16 -5.48 10.71
CA GLU A 255 18.95 -4.29 11.51
C GLU A 255 20.03 -3.26 11.18
N ASN A 256 19.60 -2.11 10.66
CA ASN A 256 20.52 -1.01 10.44
C ASN A 256 20.77 -0.27 11.76
N LYS A 257 22.05 -0.25 12.16
CA LYS A 257 22.54 0.33 13.42
C LYS A 257 22.21 1.81 13.63
N TYR A 258 21.91 2.56 12.56
CA TYR A 258 21.54 3.98 12.62
C TYR A 258 20.00 4.15 12.60
N PHE A 259 19.32 3.41 11.72
CA PHE A 259 17.86 3.42 11.60
C PHE A 259 17.12 2.78 12.80
N GLY A 260 17.77 1.83 13.50
CA GLY A 260 17.24 1.16 14.69
C GLY A 260 16.10 0.19 14.39
N GLY A 261 16.10 -0.41 13.20
CA GLY A 261 15.10 -1.34 12.69
C GLY A 261 15.54 -1.92 11.35
N THR A 262 14.71 -2.77 10.76
CA THR A 262 15.04 -3.45 9.48
C THR A 262 15.13 -2.46 8.32
N GLU A 263 16.15 -2.61 7.47
CA GLU A 263 16.25 -1.82 6.22
C GLU A 263 15.05 -2.07 5.30
N LEU A 264 14.49 -3.28 5.37
CA LEU A 264 13.23 -3.66 4.72
C LEU A 264 12.09 -2.65 4.97
N TYR A 265 11.96 -2.10 6.18
CA TYR A 265 10.91 -1.12 6.50
C TYR A 265 11.08 0.20 5.72
N PHE A 266 12.31 0.68 5.56
CA PHE A 266 12.64 1.85 4.75
C PHE A 266 12.31 1.64 3.27
N TYR A 267 12.67 0.49 2.72
CA TYR A 267 12.34 0.17 1.32
C TYR A 267 10.85 -0.01 1.11
N LYS A 268 10.11 -0.63 2.05
CA LYS A 268 8.64 -0.69 1.99
C LYS A 268 8.02 0.70 1.93
N MET A 269 8.51 1.67 2.71
CA MET A 269 8.06 3.07 2.62
C MET A 269 8.30 3.71 1.26
N ILE A 270 9.52 3.59 0.71
CA ILE A 270 9.87 4.16 -0.61
C ILE A 270 8.97 3.60 -1.71
N VAL A 271 8.71 2.29 -1.71
CA VAL A 271 8.03 1.63 -2.83
C VAL A 271 6.50 1.85 -2.77
N ILE A 272 5.92 2.01 -1.57
CA ILE A 272 4.49 2.32 -1.36
C ILE A 272 4.06 3.64 -2.00
N ILE A 273 4.95 4.63 -2.05
CA ILE A 273 4.58 5.97 -2.51
C ILE A 273 4.28 6.04 -4.01
N PRO A 274 5.18 5.68 -4.93
CA PRO A 274 4.85 5.67 -6.35
C PRO A 274 3.74 4.67 -6.66
N PHE A 275 3.68 3.54 -5.94
CA PHE A 275 2.75 2.44 -6.27
C PHE A 275 1.37 2.56 -5.60
N ILE A 276 1.14 3.52 -4.70
CA ILE A 276 -0.16 3.69 -4.03
C ILE A 276 -0.49 5.17 -3.87
N ALA A 277 0.37 5.94 -3.20
CA ALA A 277 0.08 7.33 -2.84
C ALA A 277 -0.05 8.24 -4.07
N VAL A 278 0.92 8.20 -4.99
CA VAL A 278 0.92 9.04 -6.20
C VAL A 278 -0.33 8.83 -7.08
N PRO A 279 -0.72 7.60 -7.46
CA PRO A 279 -1.95 7.36 -8.23
C PRO A 279 -3.21 7.87 -7.51
N VAL A 280 -3.31 7.68 -6.19
CA VAL A 280 -4.45 8.19 -5.41
C VAL A 280 -4.48 9.72 -5.45
N GLN A 281 -3.34 10.40 -5.34
CA GLN A 281 -3.29 11.86 -5.43
C GLN A 281 -3.57 12.38 -6.85
N ILE A 282 -3.11 11.69 -7.90
CA ILE A 282 -3.49 12.01 -9.30
C ILE A 282 -5.02 11.84 -9.47
N PHE A 283 -5.61 10.79 -8.90
CA PHE A 283 -7.06 10.56 -8.97
C PHE A 283 -7.88 11.60 -8.19
N LEU A 284 -7.43 12.02 -7.01
CA LEU A 284 -8.16 12.98 -6.18
C LEU A 284 -7.98 14.44 -6.64
N ASN A 285 -6.75 14.83 -6.97
CA ASN A 285 -6.40 16.23 -7.24
C ASN A 285 -6.33 16.49 -8.76
N ALA A 286 -5.40 15.82 -9.45
CA ALA A 286 -5.10 16.08 -10.86
C ALA A 286 -6.19 15.61 -11.85
N ALA A 287 -7.10 14.72 -11.45
CA ALA A 287 -8.21 14.28 -12.30
C ALA A 287 -9.12 15.43 -12.74
N SER A 288 -9.31 16.41 -11.85
CA SER A 288 -10.15 17.58 -12.10
C SER A 288 -9.51 18.57 -13.06
N ASP A 289 -8.20 18.79 -12.90
CA ASP A 289 -7.35 19.55 -13.80
C ASP A 289 -7.29 18.92 -15.21
N LEU A 290 -7.01 17.63 -15.30
CA LEU A 290 -6.94 16.94 -16.60
C LEU A 290 -8.30 16.95 -17.33
N LYS A 291 -9.41 16.85 -16.59
CA LYS A 291 -10.78 17.02 -17.13
C LYS A 291 -11.07 18.44 -17.63
N SER A 292 -10.42 19.49 -17.10
CA SER A 292 -10.58 20.86 -17.60
C SER A 292 -9.75 21.12 -18.87
N ILE A 293 -8.61 20.44 -19.03
CA ILE A 293 -7.74 20.55 -20.23
C ILE A 293 -8.39 19.92 -21.47
N ASN A 294 -9.05 18.76 -21.34
CA ASN A 294 -9.77 18.13 -22.45
C ASN A 294 -11.00 17.32 -21.96
N PRO A 295 -12.22 17.60 -22.48
CA PRO A 295 -13.43 16.80 -22.23
C PRO A 295 -13.30 15.29 -22.49
N ASP A 296 -12.38 14.85 -23.37
CA ASP A 296 -12.09 13.41 -23.60
C ASP A 296 -11.68 12.67 -22.30
N PHE A 297 -11.16 13.40 -21.30
CA PHE A 297 -10.86 12.87 -19.98
C PHE A 297 -12.10 12.66 -19.08
N ALA A 298 -13.33 12.79 -19.59
CA ALA A 298 -14.55 12.42 -18.85
C ALA A 298 -14.45 11.02 -18.21
N ASN A 299 -13.78 10.07 -18.89
CA ASN A 299 -13.52 8.71 -18.41
C ASN A 299 -12.09 8.49 -17.86
N PHE A 300 -11.49 9.52 -17.25
CA PHE A 300 -10.14 9.49 -16.66
C PHE A 300 -9.88 8.26 -15.76
N ASP A 301 -10.88 7.97 -14.93
CA ASP A 301 -10.90 6.92 -13.92
C ASP A 301 -10.58 5.52 -14.52
N TYR A 302 -10.95 5.28 -15.78
CA TYR A 302 -10.67 4.01 -16.47
C TYR A 302 -9.19 3.81 -16.80
N GLY A 303 -8.39 4.88 -16.82
CA GLY A 303 -6.94 4.84 -16.99
C GLY A 303 -6.20 4.19 -15.83
N PHE A 304 -6.79 4.20 -14.62
CA PHE A 304 -6.15 3.68 -13.40
C PHE A 304 -6.32 2.18 -13.23
N ILE A 305 -7.15 1.51 -14.02
CA ILE A 305 -7.47 0.09 -13.82
C ILE A 305 -6.26 -0.85 -13.86
N PRO A 306 -5.32 -0.77 -14.83
CA PRO A 306 -4.10 -1.58 -14.76
C PRO A 306 -3.29 -1.22 -13.51
N TYR A 307 -3.29 0.06 -13.11
CA TYR A 307 -2.55 0.54 -11.95
C TYR A 307 -3.08 -0.05 -10.65
N ILE A 308 -4.38 0.08 -10.39
CA ILE A 308 -5.09 -0.47 -9.23
C ILE A 308 -4.90 -2.00 -9.18
N PHE A 309 -4.94 -2.66 -10.35
CA PHE A 309 -4.71 -4.10 -10.46
C PHE A 309 -3.32 -4.49 -9.92
N PHE A 310 -2.23 -3.98 -10.50
CA PHE A 310 -0.89 -4.34 -10.01
C PHE A 310 -0.64 -3.87 -8.58
N SER A 311 -1.18 -2.72 -8.19
CA SER A 311 -0.97 -2.14 -6.85
C SER A 311 -1.56 -3.02 -5.73
N ALA A 312 -2.69 -3.68 -5.98
CA ALA A 312 -3.24 -4.68 -5.06
C ALA A 312 -2.28 -5.87 -4.85
N PHE A 313 -1.73 -6.42 -5.93
CA PHE A 313 -0.76 -7.53 -5.85
C PHE A 313 0.61 -7.10 -5.31
N PHE A 314 0.97 -5.83 -5.50
CA PHE A 314 2.12 -5.22 -4.83
C PHE A 314 1.92 -5.16 -3.31
N ILE A 315 0.79 -4.61 -2.82
CA ILE A 315 0.42 -4.60 -1.40
C ILE A 315 0.48 -6.01 -0.83
N GLN A 316 -0.11 -6.98 -1.54
CA GLN A 316 -0.06 -8.39 -1.14
C GLN A 316 1.36 -8.94 -1.02
N SER A 317 2.23 -8.61 -1.98
CA SER A 317 3.60 -9.10 -1.98
C SER A 317 4.42 -8.53 -0.82
N VAL A 318 4.19 -7.26 -0.45
CA VAL A 318 4.86 -6.56 0.65
C VAL A 318 4.31 -6.90 2.04
N TYR A 319 3.00 -7.12 2.15
CA TYR A 319 2.27 -7.34 3.41
C TYR A 319 1.69 -8.76 3.53
N LYS A 320 2.33 -9.74 2.89
CA LYS A 320 1.94 -11.16 2.80
C LYS A 320 1.40 -11.76 4.10
N SER A 321 2.07 -11.54 5.24
CA SER A 321 1.65 -12.02 6.56
C SER A 321 0.31 -11.41 7.01
N LEU A 322 0.20 -10.07 6.97
CA LEU A 322 -1.01 -9.33 7.35
C LEU A 322 -2.20 -9.69 6.45
N ILE A 323 -1.98 -9.80 5.14
CA ILE A 323 -3.02 -10.20 4.18
C ILE A 323 -3.45 -11.65 4.41
N SER A 324 -2.52 -12.58 4.64
CA SER A 324 -2.86 -13.98 4.91
C SER A 324 -3.61 -14.16 6.24
N SER A 325 -3.34 -13.31 7.24
CA SER A 325 -4.07 -13.29 8.50
C SER A 325 -5.50 -12.80 8.32
N TYR A 326 -5.70 -11.68 7.61
CA TYR A 326 -7.03 -11.08 7.44
C TYR A 326 -7.95 -11.85 6.47
N PHE A 327 -7.39 -12.38 5.37
CA PHE A 327 -8.17 -13.10 4.33
C PHE A 327 -8.14 -14.62 4.50
N GLY A 328 -7.48 -15.15 5.53
CA GLY A 328 -7.28 -16.59 5.77
C GLY A 328 -6.36 -17.30 4.76
N SER A 329 -6.28 -16.83 3.52
CA SER A 329 -5.32 -17.30 2.51
C SER A 329 -5.00 -16.24 1.45
N LEU A 330 -3.78 -16.29 0.92
CA LEU A 330 -3.35 -15.46 -0.22
C LEU A 330 -4.18 -15.74 -1.48
N ASN A 331 -4.59 -16.99 -1.71
CA ASN A 331 -5.40 -17.38 -2.86
C ASN A 331 -6.80 -16.74 -2.84
N MET A 332 -7.39 -16.58 -1.65
CA MET A 332 -8.68 -15.89 -1.48
C MET A 332 -8.55 -14.39 -1.73
N TYR A 333 -7.47 -13.76 -1.26
CA TYR A 333 -7.14 -12.37 -1.62
C TYR A 333 -7.01 -12.20 -3.14
N ASP A 334 -6.21 -13.05 -3.80
CA ASP A 334 -5.93 -12.94 -5.23
C ASP A 334 -7.21 -13.02 -6.08
N PHE A 335 -8.13 -13.91 -5.69
CA PHE A 335 -9.43 -14.08 -6.33
C PHE A 335 -10.36 -12.88 -6.09
N ILE A 336 -10.49 -12.42 -4.83
CA ILE A 336 -11.36 -11.30 -4.47
C ILE A 336 -10.91 -10.01 -5.16
N CYS A 337 -9.61 -9.70 -5.13
CA CYS A 337 -9.07 -8.52 -5.81
C CYS A 337 -9.26 -8.60 -7.33
N SER A 338 -8.99 -9.75 -7.95
CA SER A 338 -9.26 -9.95 -9.38
C SER A 338 -10.74 -9.72 -9.73
N LEU A 339 -11.66 -10.26 -8.92
CA LEU A 339 -13.09 -10.14 -9.12
C LEU A 339 -13.59 -8.69 -8.98
N VAL A 340 -13.19 -8.00 -7.91
CA VAL A 340 -13.60 -6.62 -7.62
C VAL A 340 -13.06 -5.67 -8.70
N ILE A 341 -11.77 -5.77 -9.04
CA ILE A 341 -11.15 -4.87 -10.02
C ILE A 341 -11.69 -5.15 -11.44
N PHE A 342 -12.03 -6.41 -11.77
CA PHE A 342 -12.76 -6.74 -12.99
C PHE A 342 -14.18 -6.16 -13.01
N ALA A 343 -14.93 -6.26 -11.90
CA ALA A 343 -16.26 -5.67 -11.80
C ALA A 343 -16.20 -4.15 -12.04
N VAL A 344 -15.25 -3.44 -11.40
CA VAL A 344 -14.97 -2.03 -11.69
C VAL A 344 -14.66 -1.84 -13.18
N ALA A 345 -13.76 -2.64 -13.77
CA ALA A 345 -13.35 -2.55 -15.18
C ALA A 345 -14.43 -2.87 -16.22
N VAL A 346 -15.54 -3.46 -15.81
CA VAL A 346 -16.75 -3.66 -16.63
C VAL A 346 -17.76 -2.55 -16.39
N ILE A 347 -17.93 -2.08 -15.15
CA ILE A 347 -18.89 -1.03 -14.76
C ILE A 347 -18.45 0.35 -15.26
N THR A 348 -17.19 0.73 -15.03
CA THR A 348 -16.64 2.05 -15.43
C THR A 348 -16.18 2.09 -16.89
N LYS A 349 -16.48 1.03 -17.67
CA LYS A 349 -16.09 0.93 -19.07
C LYS A 349 -16.68 2.09 -19.89
N PRO A 350 -15.85 2.86 -20.59
CA PRO A 350 -16.32 3.92 -21.47
C PRO A 350 -17.20 3.34 -22.60
N THR A 351 -18.37 3.95 -22.80
CA THR A 351 -19.36 3.52 -23.79
C THR A 351 -19.11 4.07 -25.18
N ASP A 352 -18.43 5.21 -25.28
CA ASP A 352 -18.11 5.83 -26.57
C ASP A 352 -16.84 5.24 -27.19
N ILE A 353 -16.96 4.84 -28.46
CA ILE A 353 -15.88 4.30 -29.29
C ILE A 353 -15.05 5.45 -29.91
N SER A 354 -15.64 6.63 -30.08
CA SER A 354 -14.96 7.81 -30.64
C SER A 354 -13.72 8.19 -29.83
N VAL A 355 -13.82 8.08 -28.49
CA VAL A 355 -12.77 8.32 -27.49
C VAL A 355 -11.54 7.41 -27.67
N PHE A 356 -11.61 6.33 -28.45
CA PHE A 356 -10.47 5.44 -28.73
C PHE A 356 -10.07 5.37 -30.20
N GLY A 357 -10.84 6.00 -31.11
CA GLY A 357 -10.67 5.88 -32.56
C GLY A 357 -10.87 4.45 -33.08
N ALA A 358 -10.48 4.22 -34.34
CA ALA A 358 -10.58 2.91 -35.00
C ALA A 358 -9.50 1.89 -34.58
N ALA A 359 -9.00 1.97 -33.34
CA ALA A 359 -7.92 1.11 -32.84
C ALA A 359 -8.40 -0.34 -32.61
N VAL A 360 -7.63 -1.31 -33.12
CA VAL A 360 -7.94 -2.76 -32.97
C VAL A 360 -7.84 -3.22 -31.51
N PHE A 361 -6.96 -2.59 -30.74
CA PHE A 361 -6.79 -2.82 -29.30
C PHE A 361 -7.52 -1.71 -28.54
N TYR A 362 -8.60 -2.05 -27.84
CA TYR A 362 -9.27 -1.14 -26.91
C TYR A 362 -8.67 -1.28 -25.51
N PRO A 363 -8.62 -0.21 -24.68
CA PRO A 363 -8.08 -0.27 -23.31
C PRO A 363 -8.75 -1.35 -22.46
N HIS A 364 -10.07 -1.50 -22.63
CA HIS A 364 -10.86 -2.55 -22.03
C HIS A 364 -10.37 -3.97 -22.41
N ARG A 365 -9.99 -4.22 -23.68
CA ARG A 365 -9.43 -5.52 -24.09
C ARG A 365 -8.06 -5.76 -23.45
N ILE A 366 -7.24 -4.71 -23.33
CA ILE A 366 -5.92 -4.78 -22.69
C ILE A 366 -6.09 -5.13 -21.19
N ASN A 367 -6.94 -4.40 -20.47
CA ASN A 367 -7.27 -4.70 -19.05
C ASN A 367 -7.75 -6.14 -18.85
N VAL A 368 -8.62 -6.62 -19.75
CA VAL A 368 -9.15 -8.00 -19.71
C VAL A 368 -8.07 -9.05 -19.95
N LEU A 369 -7.23 -8.87 -20.99
CA LEU A 369 -6.10 -9.75 -21.28
C LEU A 369 -5.10 -9.78 -20.12
N LEU A 370 -4.87 -8.64 -19.47
CA LEU A 370 -4.01 -8.51 -18.30
C LEU A 370 -4.56 -9.30 -17.09
N MET A 371 -5.86 -9.20 -16.82
CA MET A 371 -6.53 -9.97 -15.76
C MET A 371 -6.52 -11.48 -16.04
N ILE A 372 -6.70 -11.90 -17.31
CA ILE A 372 -6.56 -13.31 -17.73
C ILE A 372 -5.12 -13.78 -17.47
N ALA A 373 -4.12 -13.06 -17.97
CA ALA A 373 -2.72 -13.44 -17.87
C ALA A 373 -2.28 -13.56 -16.39
N ALA A 374 -2.70 -12.62 -15.55
CA ALA A 374 -2.44 -12.66 -14.11
C ALA A 374 -3.12 -13.85 -13.42
N ASN A 375 -4.38 -14.15 -13.74
CA ASN A 375 -5.07 -15.30 -13.13
C ASN A 375 -4.51 -16.66 -13.60
N ILE A 376 -4.05 -16.75 -14.85
CA ILE A 376 -3.26 -17.89 -15.33
C ILE A 376 -1.93 -17.98 -14.56
N ALA A 377 -1.25 -16.86 -14.31
CA ALA A 377 -0.02 -16.83 -13.53
C ALA A 377 -0.24 -17.26 -12.07
N PHE A 378 -1.31 -16.81 -11.39
CA PHE A 378 -1.67 -17.28 -10.04
C PHE A 378 -1.95 -18.78 -10.01
N PHE A 379 -2.63 -19.32 -11.02
CA PHE A 379 -2.82 -20.76 -11.13
C PHE A 379 -1.49 -21.51 -11.29
N ILE A 380 -0.65 -21.13 -12.26
CA ILE A 380 0.62 -21.82 -12.56
C ILE A 380 1.59 -21.75 -11.36
N THR A 381 1.73 -20.56 -10.74
CA THR A 381 2.75 -20.32 -9.70
C THR A 381 2.31 -20.72 -8.29
N ARG A 382 1.02 -20.57 -7.95
CA ARG A 382 0.49 -20.77 -6.59
C ARG A 382 -0.57 -21.87 -6.49
N LYS A 383 -0.89 -22.55 -7.60
CA LYS A 383 -2.00 -23.52 -7.68
C LYS A 383 -3.33 -22.93 -7.23
N ASN A 384 -3.57 -21.64 -7.50
CA ASN A 384 -4.83 -20.99 -7.17
C ASN A 384 -5.95 -21.45 -8.11
N TYR A 385 -6.66 -22.52 -7.74
CA TYR A 385 -7.78 -23.05 -8.53
C TYR A 385 -8.96 -22.08 -8.67
N MET A 386 -9.15 -21.15 -7.72
CA MET A 386 -10.22 -20.13 -7.84
C MET A 386 -9.96 -19.16 -9.00
N SER A 387 -8.70 -18.87 -9.32
CA SER A 387 -8.32 -18.09 -10.49
C SER A 387 -8.65 -18.79 -11.82
N ILE A 388 -8.67 -20.14 -11.88
CA ILE A 388 -9.18 -20.85 -13.07
C ILE A 388 -10.68 -20.60 -13.23
N SER A 389 -11.47 -20.73 -12.16
CA SER A 389 -12.91 -20.48 -12.20
C SER A 389 -13.23 -19.06 -12.67
N PHE A 390 -12.43 -18.07 -12.26
CA PHE A 390 -12.51 -16.70 -12.77
C PHE A 390 -12.18 -16.61 -14.27
N VAL A 391 -11.09 -17.21 -14.74
CA VAL A 391 -10.72 -17.23 -16.17
C VAL A 391 -11.77 -17.95 -17.01
N ALA A 392 -12.35 -19.04 -16.53
CA ALA A 392 -13.42 -19.78 -17.22
C ALA A 392 -14.71 -18.95 -17.31
N ALA A 393 -15.14 -18.31 -16.22
CA ALA A 393 -16.29 -17.41 -16.22
C ALA A 393 -16.09 -16.21 -17.16
N LEU A 394 -14.88 -15.64 -17.18
CA LEU A 394 -14.53 -14.54 -18.06
C LEU A 394 -14.43 -14.99 -19.52
N ALA A 395 -13.88 -16.17 -19.81
CA ALA A 395 -13.88 -16.76 -21.14
C ALA A 395 -15.32 -16.93 -21.66
N LEU A 396 -16.22 -17.50 -20.85
CA LEU A 396 -17.65 -17.62 -21.17
C LEU A 396 -18.34 -16.26 -21.40
N TYR A 397 -17.94 -15.21 -20.68
CA TYR A 397 -18.46 -13.85 -20.86
C TYR A 397 -18.04 -13.25 -22.22
N TYR A 398 -16.82 -13.53 -22.69
CA TYR A 398 -16.29 -12.99 -23.96
C TYR A 398 -16.50 -13.90 -25.19
N THR A 399 -16.68 -15.22 -25.06
CA THR A 399 -16.99 -16.15 -26.17
C THR A 399 -18.46 -16.11 -26.61
N LYS A 400 -19.05 -14.91 -26.58
CA LYS A 400 -20.45 -14.55 -26.85
C LYS A 400 -20.95 -14.85 -28.29
N THR A 401 -20.19 -15.62 -29.07
CA THR A 401 -20.28 -15.70 -30.54
C THR A 401 -20.40 -17.12 -31.09
N TYR A 402 -20.44 -18.18 -30.25
CA TYR A 402 -20.45 -19.57 -30.76
C TYR A 402 -21.56 -20.50 -30.27
N TYR A 403 -22.36 -20.13 -29.25
CA TYR A 403 -23.51 -20.93 -28.81
C TYR A 403 -24.85 -20.27 -29.18
N ILE A 404 -25.27 -20.53 -30.42
CA ILE A 404 -26.64 -20.30 -30.89
C ILE A 404 -27.58 -21.17 -30.04
N GLY A 405 -28.56 -20.54 -29.39
CA GLY A 405 -29.57 -21.21 -28.54
C GLY A 405 -29.83 -20.52 -27.19
N VAL A 406 -28.81 -19.99 -26.53
CA VAL A 406 -28.96 -19.26 -25.24
C VAL A 406 -28.87 -17.73 -25.41
N VAL A 407 -28.28 -17.29 -26.53
CA VAL A 407 -27.92 -15.87 -26.75
C VAL A 407 -29.12 -14.94 -27.01
N GLU A 408 -30.24 -15.44 -27.55
CA GLU A 408 -31.47 -14.62 -27.71
C GLU A 408 -32.12 -14.19 -26.38
N TYR A 409 -31.75 -14.82 -25.26
CA TYR A 409 -32.17 -14.35 -23.94
C TYR A 409 -31.23 -13.28 -23.38
N PHE A 410 -29.94 -13.31 -23.75
CA PHE A 410 -28.92 -12.35 -23.32
C PHE A 410 -28.85 -11.07 -24.19
N THR A 411 -29.49 -11.04 -25.36
CA THR A 411 -29.71 -9.82 -26.15
C THR A 411 -30.71 -8.85 -25.51
N ALA A 412 -31.47 -9.28 -24.50
CA ALA A 412 -32.48 -8.46 -23.86
C ALA A 412 -31.93 -7.23 -23.08
N ASN A 413 -32.84 -6.26 -22.91
CA ASN A 413 -32.67 -4.96 -22.23
C ASN A 413 -31.85 -5.05 -20.91
N THR A 414 -31.07 -4.01 -20.59
CA THR A 414 -30.17 -3.95 -19.43
C THR A 414 -30.87 -4.32 -18.11
N THR A 415 -32.14 -3.92 -17.97
CA THR A 415 -33.02 -4.29 -16.84
C THR A 415 -33.12 -5.80 -16.61
N ARG A 416 -33.25 -6.62 -17.66
CA ARG A 416 -33.35 -8.09 -17.50
C ARG A 416 -32.03 -8.71 -17.06
N ARG A 417 -30.89 -8.16 -17.50
CA ARG A 417 -29.57 -8.59 -17.02
C ARG A 417 -29.39 -8.25 -15.53
N ALA A 418 -29.81 -7.06 -15.11
CA ALA A 418 -29.81 -6.67 -13.69
C ALA A 418 -30.66 -7.62 -12.84
N VAL A 419 -31.90 -7.93 -13.27
CA VAL A 419 -32.77 -8.90 -12.58
C VAL A 419 -32.11 -10.29 -12.47
N LEU A 420 -31.43 -10.77 -13.51
CA LEU A 420 -30.72 -12.05 -13.46
C LEU A 420 -29.57 -12.03 -12.44
N PHE A 421 -28.73 -10.99 -12.43
CA PHE A 421 -27.67 -10.85 -11.43
C PHE A 421 -28.21 -10.74 -10.01
N ILE A 422 -29.32 -10.03 -9.81
CA ILE A 422 -30.02 -9.95 -8.52
C ILE A 422 -30.50 -11.35 -8.09
N MET A 423 -31.18 -12.10 -8.95
CA MET A 423 -31.62 -13.47 -8.66
C MET A 423 -30.46 -14.41 -8.32
N VAL A 424 -29.36 -14.37 -9.09
CA VAL A 424 -28.14 -15.15 -8.80
C VAL A 424 -27.53 -14.76 -7.47
N SER A 425 -27.53 -13.48 -7.10
CA SER A 425 -27.04 -13.00 -5.80
C SER A 425 -27.84 -13.57 -4.63
N PHE A 426 -29.17 -13.66 -4.73
CA PHE A 426 -30.01 -14.29 -3.71
C PHE A 426 -29.76 -15.80 -3.57
N VAL A 427 -29.56 -16.52 -4.68
CA VAL A 427 -29.20 -17.94 -4.66
C VAL A 427 -27.82 -18.15 -4.00
N MET A 428 -26.83 -17.33 -4.34
CA MET A 428 -25.50 -17.38 -3.72
C MET A 428 -25.52 -17.01 -2.23
N LEU A 429 -26.34 -16.03 -1.83
CA LEU A 429 -26.56 -15.65 -0.43
C LEU A 429 -27.15 -16.83 0.36
N ALA A 430 -28.20 -17.48 -0.17
CA ALA A 430 -28.83 -18.64 0.45
C ALA A 430 -27.87 -19.82 0.57
N ALA A 431 -27.09 -20.12 -0.50
CA ALA A 431 -26.08 -21.17 -0.47
C ALA A 431 -24.97 -20.88 0.56
N GLY A 432 -24.48 -19.64 0.63
CA GLY A 432 -23.49 -19.21 1.62
C GLY A 432 -24.01 -19.30 3.06
N PHE A 433 -25.27 -18.94 3.29
CA PHE A 433 -25.93 -19.08 4.60
C PHE A 433 -26.05 -20.55 5.03
N VAL A 434 -26.48 -21.44 4.13
CA VAL A 434 -26.56 -22.89 4.39
C VAL A 434 -25.18 -23.49 4.67
N LEU A 435 -24.15 -23.11 3.91
CA LEU A 435 -22.76 -23.54 4.15
C LEU A 435 -22.23 -23.05 5.51
N SER A 436 -22.56 -21.81 5.92
CA SER A 436 -22.17 -21.25 7.21
C SER A 436 -22.80 -22.03 8.39
N ILE A 437 -24.06 -22.45 8.25
CA ILE A 437 -24.74 -23.32 9.24
C ILE A 437 -24.10 -24.72 9.26
N ALA A 438 -23.87 -25.33 8.09
CA ALA A 438 -23.28 -26.65 7.99
C ALA A 438 -21.85 -26.71 8.56
N GLY A 439 -21.02 -25.70 8.30
CA GLY A 439 -19.67 -25.58 8.84
C GLY A 439 -19.64 -25.47 10.37
N LYS A 440 -20.61 -24.75 10.97
CA LYS A 440 -20.74 -24.65 12.43
C LYS A 440 -21.11 -26.00 13.08
N ASN A 441 -21.85 -26.86 12.38
CA ASN A 441 -22.16 -28.20 12.85
C ASN A 441 -20.99 -29.19 12.64
N ALA A 442 -20.15 -28.99 11.62
CA ALA A 442 -18.95 -29.79 11.41
C ALA A 442 -17.84 -29.54 12.45
N GLY A 443 -17.77 -28.33 13.00
CA GLY A 443 -16.83 -27.98 14.08
C GLY A 443 -17.17 -28.55 15.46
N ASN A 444 -18.40 -29.02 15.68
CA ASN A 444 -18.91 -29.53 16.96
C ASN A 444 -19.21 -31.05 16.92
N GLY A 445 -18.42 -31.81 16.16
CA GLY A 445 -18.43 -33.29 16.23
C GLY A 445 -17.75 -33.81 17.52
N PRO A 446 -18.15 -34.98 18.06
CA PRO A 446 -17.79 -35.43 19.41
C PRO A 446 -16.30 -35.75 19.68
N ALA A 447 -15.43 -35.63 18.68
CA ALA A 447 -14.01 -36.00 18.78
C ALA A 447 -13.18 -35.12 19.76
N ILE A 448 -13.61 -33.89 20.04
CA ILE A 448 -12.91 -33.00 21.00
C ILE A 448 -13.29 -33.38 22.44
N THR A 449 -14.56 -33.72 22.70
CA THR A 449 -15.06 -34.08 24.03
C THR A 449 -14.49 -35.42 24.53
N GLU A 450 -14.21 -36.36 23.64
CA GLU A 450 -13.50 -37.61 24.00
C GLU A 450 -12.01 -37.40 24.30
N ARG A 451 -11.33 -36.47 23.62
CA ARG A 451 -9.93 -36.14 23.96
C ARG A 451 -9.82 -35.53 25.35
N VAL A 452 -10.64 -34.54 25.67
CA VAL A 452 -10.63 -33.89 27.00
C VAL A 452 -10.94 -34.89 28.11
N LYS A 453 -11.97 -35.75 27.92
CA LYS A 453 -12.28 -36.81 28.92
C LYS A 453 -11.15 -37.83 29.08
N ASN A 454 -10.45 -38.22 28.02
CA ASN A 454 -9.35 -39.17 28.11
C ASN A 454 -8.07 -38.56 28.73
N GLU A 455 -7.84 -37.25 28.55
CA GLU A 455 -6.76 -36.54 29.24
C GLU A 455 -7.05 -36.35 30.74
N GLU A 456 -8.26 -35.96 31.13
CA GLU A 456 -8.66 -35.89 32.55
C GLU A 456 -8.63 -37.27 33.24
N ALA A 457 -9.08 -38.34 32.57
CA ALA A 457 -9.04 -39.71 33.09
C ALA A 457 -7.60 -40.27 33.20
N SER A 458 -6.65 -39.74 32.42
CA SER A 458 -5.22 -40.08 32.50
C SER A 458 -4.50 -39.29 33.60
N ALA A 459 -4.86 -38.02 33.79
CA ALA A 459 -4.32 -37.18 34.86
C ALA A 459 -4.69 -37.72 36.26
N HIS A 460 -5.93 -38.17 36.45
CA HIS A 460 -6.40 -38.74 37.72
C HIS A 460 -5.88 -40.16 38.05
N LYS A 461 -5.03 -40.75 37.19
CA LYS A 461 -4.37 -42.05 37.45
C LYS A 461 -2.91 -41.93 37.90
N ASN A 462 -2.35 -40.72 37.89
CA ASN A 462 -0.95 -40.43 38.23
C ASN A 462 -0.83 -39.40 39.38
N VAL A 463 -1.78 -39.42 40.32
CA VAL A 463 -1.75 -38.70 41.61
C VAL A 463 -2.01 -39.69 42.74
#